data_AF-A0AA90UU21-F1
#
_entry.id   AF-A0AA90UU21-F1
#
_cell.length_a   1.000
_cell.length_b   1.000
_cell.length_c   1.000
_cell.angle_alpha   90.00
_cell.angle_beta   90.00
_cell.angle_gamma   90.00
#
_symmetry.space_group_name_H-M   'P 1'
#
loop_
_entity.id
_entity.type
_entity.pdbx_description
1 polymer ?
#
loop_
_entity_poly.entity_id
_entity_poly.type
_entity_poly.pdbx_seq_one_letter_code
_entity_poly.pdbx_strand_id
1 'polypeptide(L)'
;MSVSITRIVKFIRKGKGVIVAQSRNVYNYTYKEWTQFYGLSGRSVNWDGIINVSDFSVGDTMVINGTVSDKQRITISLYAKVTAIDTNRAIITAQSLYYIASGENGEDGNDGVDAITIDISPENILHKKATTKSTYKVNIKVYRGDTALSYGDDGFSCSGSATMVSGFSYKGSLSGNVYTYDISIEANKAPNTSIRVTIKVGNKTFTRNIKINTVADGQTGAKGDRGPALRGPQAWSDCAVGYVFQSGASGEEYKDIVLYGNNYYSCIKSHTKTASNNPGSATDTNSGLWKLADKLEMVATKILLAQYALVKNLGVEAIDMKDANGNIIFQAKDGNVTCNSGTFTNGTFTNVKVIGSIRNPFNLANDSFDVDYSDNVAMLSSGGGWLDAYSMPWDVSQNGRRLTIVNYKWGGTMAQGQAEISAPNGKYFFEDGIQKSKLKVSREIVEMIGYGTTTEFYGWIVLNRIDLMTSQKYGHCLKALAFGTVSGGNSSSNTSITSNTFDGSKLTVARQSEGLYRVFFPSTWFTYTSSCRVILTGRGVCYGASSPVKATMHSLGNGYFDVVVSDDATRNDGSFDFIIYNGSDFDILK
;
A
#
# COMPACT_ATOMS: atom_id res chain seq x y z
N MET A 1 -45.83 -5.81 18.19
CA MET A 1 -45.76 -4.92 17.01
C MET A 1 -45.11 -5.69 15.89
N SER A 2 -45.85 -5.82 14.80
CA SER A 2 -45.63 -6.63 13.61
C SER A 2 -44.39 -6.20 12.82
N VAL A 3 -43.64 -7.19 12.33
CA VAL A 3 -42.51 -7.02 11.41
C VAL A 3 -43.04 -6.69 10.00
N SER A 4 -42.39 -5.75 9.31
CA SER A 4 -42.53 -5.60 7.85
C SER A 4 -41.18 -5.94 7.21
N ILE A 5 -41.11 -7.06 6.49
CA ILE A 5 -39.96 -7.35 5.62
C ILE A 5 -40.41 -7.12 4.19
N THR A 6 -39.94 -6.04 3.58
CA THR A 6 -39.89 -5.92 2.11
C THR A 6 -38.75 -6.82 1.64
N ARG A 7 -39.05 -8.09 1.30
CA ARG A 7 -38.05 -9.08 0.87
C ARG A 7 -37.41 -8.63 -0.45
N ILE A 8 -36.12 -8.32 -0.44
CA ILE A 8 -35.27 -8.46 -1.63
C ILE A 8 -34.37 -9.67 -1.39
N VAL A 9 -34.83 -10.84 -1.81
CA VAL A 9 -34.01 -12.06 -1.84
C VAL A 9 -33.15 -11.98 -3.10
N LYS A 10 -31.85 -11.72 -2.96
CA LYS A 10 -30.88 -11.62 -4.06
C LYS A 10 -30.04 -12.88 -4.07
N PHE A 11 -29.93 -13.54 -5.22
CA PHE A 11 -29.19 -14.79 -5.34
C PHE A 11 -28.02 -14.60 -6.29
N ILE A 12 -26.83 -15.05 -5.88
CA ILE A 12 -25.61 -14.89 -6.66
C ILE A 12 -25.34 -16.20 -7.39
N ARG A 13 -25.54 -16.22 -8.71
CA ARG A 13 -25.14 -17.34 -9.57
C ARG A 13 -23.71 -17.12 -10.05
N LYS A 14 -22.83 -18.09 -9.83
CA LYS A 14 -21.45 -18.06 -10.36
C LYS A 14 -21.51 -18.08 -11.90
N GLY A 15 -21.24 -16.94 -12.53
CA GLY A 15 -21.12 -16.82 -14.00
C GLY A 15 -22.36 -16.38 -14.80
N LYS A 16 -23.51 -16.03 -14.17
CA LYS A 16 -24.72 -15.57 -14.92
C LYS A 16 -25.50 -14.39 -14.29
N GLY A 17 -24.95 -13.68 -13.31
CA GLY A 17 -25.60 -12.49 -12.70
C GLY A 17 -26.54 -12.80 -11.52
N VAL A 18 -27.25 -11.77 -11.03
CA VAL A 18 -28.11 -11.83 -9.82
C VAL A 18 -29.56 -12.18 -10.20
N ILE A 19 -30.13 -13.22 -9.58
CA ILE A 19 -31.54 -13.60 -9.73
C ILE A 19 -32.31 -13.11 -8.50
N VAL A 20 -33.52 -12.57 -8.68
CA VAL A 20 -34.39 -12.10 -7.59
C VAL A 20 -35.58 -13.06 -7.44
N ALA A 21 -35.81 -13.59 -6.24
CA ALA A 21 -37.00 -14.44 -6.03
C ALA A 21 -38.28 -13.61 -6.00
N GLN A 22 -39.29 -14.12 -6.69
CA GLN A 22 -40.68 -13.66 -6.60
C GLN A 22 -41.39 -14.50 -5.54
N SER A 23 -42.00 -13.88 -4.52
CA SER A 23 -42.64 -14.59 -3.41
C SER A 23 -44.16 -14.37 -3.40
N ARG A 24 -44.96 -15.42 -3.14
CA ARG A 24 -46.42 -15.31 -2.91
C ARG A 24 -46.77 -14.87 -1.50
N ASN A 25 -45.91 -15.18 -0.53
CA ASN A 25 -46.17 -14.96 0.90
C ASN A 25 -45.14 -14.01 1.50
N VAL A 26 -45.58 -13.21 2.48
CA VAL A 26 -44.71 -12.44 3.39
C VAL A 26 -44.65 -13.19 4.71
N TYR A 27 -43.46 -13.65 5.09
CA TYR A 27 -43.24 -14.33 6.37
C TYR A 27 -42.50 -13.41 7.33
N ASN A 28 -43.01 -13.34 8.56
CA ASN A 28 -42.44 -12.54 9.63
C ASN A 28 -41.70 -13.47 10.61
N TYR A 29 -40.45 -13.15 10.90
CA TYR A 29 -39.61 -13.90 11.84
C TYR A 29 -39.01 -12.95 12.87
N THR A 30 -38.98 -13.40 14.12
CA THR A 30 -38.36 -12.73 15.27
C THR A 30 -36.84 -12.90 15.27
N TYR A 31 -36.13 -12.06 16.05
CA TYR A 31 -34.68 -12.23 16.22
C TYR A 31 -34.31 -13.59 16.78
N LYS A 32 -35.15 -14.14 17.66
CA LYS A 32 -34.96 -15.45 18.26
C LYS A 32 -35.06 -16.57 17.21
N GLU A 33 -36.00 -16.47 16.27
CA GLU A 33 -36.12 -17.45 15.18
C GLU A 33 -34.92 -17.40 14.23
N TRP A 34 -34.42 -16.20 13.90
CA TRP A 34 -33.19 -16.07 13.11
C TRP A 34 -31.97 -16.67 13.82
N THR A 35 -31.78 -16.38 15.10
CA THR A 35 -30.59 -16.82 15.86
C THR A 35 -30.62 -18.31 16.23
N GLN A 36 -31.79 -18.86 16.56
CA GLN A 36 -31.91 -20.24 17.05
C GLN A 36 -32.33 -21.26 15.98
N PHE A 37 -32.96 -20.81 14.87
CA PHE A 37 -33.44 -21.71 13.83
C PHE A 37 -32.72 -21.55 12.51
N TYR A 38 -32.60 -20.34 11.96
CA TYR A 38 -32.06 -20.16 10.61
C TYR A 38 -30.55 -19.92 10.55
N GLY A 39 -29.97 -19.30 11.58
CA GLY A 39 -28.57 -18.88 11.63
C GLY A 39 -27.56 -19.94 12.03
N LEU A 40 -28.01 -21.14 12.42
CA LEU A 40 -27.13 -22.25 12.76
C LEU A 40 -26.51 -22.86 11.50
N SER A 41 -25.18 -22.86 11.41
CA SER A 41 -24.46 -23.43 10.27
C SER A 41 -24.78 -24.92 10.08
N GLY A 42 -24.94 -25.34 8.83
CA GLY A 42 -25.22 -26.73 8.46
C GLY A 42 -26.69 -27.13 8.52
N ARG A 43 -27.59 -26.26 8.98
CA ARG A 43 -29.03 -26.57 9.08
C ARG A 43 -29.75 -26.46 7.74
N SER A 44 -30.52 -27.49 7.38
CA SER A 44 -31.36 -27.49 6.17
C SER A 44 -32.77 -27.00 6.46
N VAL A 45 -33.28 -26.12 5.60
CA VAL A 45 -34.59 -25.46 5.74
C VAL A 45 -35.31 -25.45 4.39
N ASN A 46 -36.60 -25.75 4.41
CA ASN A 46 -37.48 -25.58 3.25
C ASN A 46 -38.03 -24.15 3.20
N TRP A 47 -37.89 -23.52 2.05
CA TRP A 47 -38.39 -22.20 1.73
C TRP A 47 -39.49 -22.34 0.69
N ASP A 48 -40.73 -22.13 1.11
CA ASP A 48 -41.91 -22.24 0.25
C ASP A 48 -42.33 -20.88 -0.35
N GLY A 49 -43.30 -20.92 -1.26
CA GLY A 49 -43.94 -19.73 -1.79
C GLY A 49 -43.10 -18.93 -2.80
N ILE A 50 -42.02 -19.49 -3.34
CA ILE A 50 -41.18 -18.86 -4.36
C ILE A 50 -41.76 -19.19 -5.75
N ILE A 51 -42.23 -18.18 -6.49
CA ILE A 51 -42.93 -18.36 -7.77
C ILE A 51 -41.98 -18.85 -8.85
N ASN A 52 -40.77 -18.29 -8.89
CA ASN A 52 -39.78 -18.57 -9.92
C ASN A 52 -38.73 -19.61 -9.48
N VAL A 53 -39.12 -20.65 -8.72
CA VAL A 53 -38.20 -21.72 -8.30
C VAL A 53 -37.49 -22.41 -9.47
N SER A 54 -38.06 -22.39 -10.67
CA SER A 54 -37.45 -22.92 -11.90
C SER A 54 -36.17 -22.20 -12.33
N ASP A 55 -35.97 -20.96 -11.89
CA ASP A 55 -34.79 -20.17 -12.25
C ASP A 55 -33.54 -20.59 -11.46
N PHE A 56 -33.73 -21.38 -10.40
CA PHE A 56 -32.71 -21.82 -9.46
C PHE A 56 -32.12 -23.18 -9.82
N SER A 57 -30.92 -23.47 -9.30
CA SER A 57 -30.27 -24.76 -9.46
C SER A 57 -29.67 -25.25 -8.14
N VAL A 58 -29.60 -26.57 -7.97
CA VAL A 58 -28.88 -27.18 -6.84
C VAL A 58 -27.42 -26.72 -6.88
N GLY A 59 -26.92 -26.21 -5.75
CA GLY A 59 -25.59 -25.62 -5.62
C GLY A 59 -25.54 -24.09 -5.66
N ASP A 60 -26.62 -23.41 -6.05
CA ASP A 60 -26.70 -21.95 -6.01
C ASP A 60 -26.60 -21.40 -4.57
N THR A 61 -26.05 -20.19 -4.42
CA THR A 61 -26.02 -19.47 -3.13
C THR A 61 -27.26 -18.59 -2.98
N MET A 62 -28.05 -18.90 -1.95
CA MET A 62 -29.22 -18.17 -1.49
C MET A 62 -28.82 -17.10 -0.47
N VAL A 63 -29.17 -15.83 -0.74
CA VAL A 63 -29.02 -14.73 0.21
C VAL A 63 -30.37 -14.13 0.56
N ILE A 64 -30.71 -14.15 1.85
CA ILE A 64 -31.96 -13.58 2.37
C ILE A 64 -31.62 -12.35 3.18
N ASN A 65 -32.13 -11.20 2.76
CA ASN A 65 -32.01 -9.95 3.50
C ASN A 65 -33.36 -9.54 4.08
N GLY A 66 -33.34 -9.07 5.33
CA GLY A 66 -34.52 -8.54 5.99
C GLY A 66 -34.16 -7.71 7.21
N THR A 67 -35.13 -6.95 7.71
CA THR A 67 -35.01 -6.21 8.97
C THR A 67 -35.84 -6.88 10.05
N VAL A 68 -35.28 -6.97 11.25
CA VAL A 68 -35.89 -7.61 12.41
C VAL A 68 -36.38 -6.51 13.35
N SER A 69 -37.70 -6.27 13.33
CA SER A 69 -38.28 -5.12 14.04
C SER A 69 -38.49 -5.34 15.54
N ASP A 70 -38.46 -6.58 16.04
CA ASP A 70 -38.56 -6.90 17.47
C ASP A 70 -37.27 -6.63 18.25
N LYS A 71 -36.19 -6.24 17.55
CA LYS A 71 -34.92 -5.77 18.12
C LYS A 71 -34.40 -4.57 17.35
N GLN A 72 -34.85 -3.36 17.70
CA GLN A 72 -34.30 -2.07 17.22
C GLN A 72 -34.02 -1.97 15.71
N ARG A 73 -34.79 -2.68 14.87
CA ARG A 73 -34.63 -2.72 13.40
C ARG A 73 -33.23 -3.16 12.94
N ILE A 74 -32.63 -4.15 13.59
CA ILE A 74 -31.39 -4.78 13.10
C ILE A 74 -31.61 -5.38 11.69
N THR A 75 -30.58 -5.34 10.86
CA THR A 75 -30.55 -5.95 9.54
C THR A 75 -29.96 -7.36 9.63
N ILE A 76 -30.58 -8.33 8.97
CA ILE A 76 -30.10 -9.71 8.85
C ILE A 76 -29.81 -10.03 7.38
N SER A 77 -28.65 -10.64 7.14
CA SER A 77 -28.26 -11.27 5.87
C SER A 77 -27.91 -12.74 6.09
N LEU A 78 -28.77 -13.67 5.67
CA LEU A 78 -28.49 -15.11 5.72
C LEU A 78 -27.91 -15.58 4.38
N TYR A 79 -26.82 -16.35 4.43
CA TYR A 79 -26.23 -17.04 3.30
C TYR A 79 -26.45 -18.55 3.44
N ALA A 80 -27.03 -19.17 2.43
CA ALA A 80 -27.34 -20.60 2.38
C ALA A 80 -27.02 -21.19 1.01
N LYS A 81 -26.77 -22.50 0.95
CA LYS A 81 -26.55 -23.24 -0.31
C LYS A 81 -27.79 -24.05 -0.66
N VAL A 82 -28.31 -23.91 -1.88
CA VAL A 82 -29.46 -24.69 -2.35
C VAL A 82 -29.07 -26.17 -2.48
N THR A 83 -29.83 -27.05 -1.84
CA THR A 83 -29.59 -28.50 -1.83
C THR A 83 -30.66 -29.30 -2.56
N ALA A 84 -31.90 -28.79 -2.66
CA ALA A 84 -32.96 -29.41 -3.46
C ALA A 84 -33.98 -28.36 -3.94
N ILE A 85 -34.68 -28.65 -5.04
CA ILE A 85 -35.72 -27.81 -5.62
C ILE A 85 -36.92 -28.69 -5.98
N ASP A 86 -38.10 -28.31 -5.50
CA ASP A 86 -39.39 -28.90 -5.89
C ASP A 86 -40.19 -27.85 -6.67
N THR A 87 -40.17 -27.97 -7.99
CA THR A 87 -40.87 -27.06 -8.92
C THR A 87 -42.38 -27.19 -8.85
N ASN A 88 -42.91 -28.38 -8.48
CA ASN A 88 -44.35 -28.61 -8.40
C ASN A 88 -44.96 -27.94 -7.16
N ARG A 89 -44.21 -27.89 -6.06
CA ARG A 89 -44.67 -27.29 -4.79
C ARG A 89 -44.14 -25.88 -4.55
N ALA A 90 -43.32 -25.33 -5.45
CA ALA A 90 -42.69 -24.03 -5.28
C ALA A 90 -41.81 -23.94 -4.01
N ILE A 91 -41.01 -24.99 -3.76
CA ILE A 91 -40.15 -25.12 -2.57
C ILE A 91 -38.68 -25.20 -2.97
N ILE A 92 -37.82 -24.45 -2.25
CA ILE A 92 -36.37 -24.57 -2.27
C ILE A 92 -35.89 -25.08 -0.92
N THR A 93 -35.15 -26.18 -0.90
CA THR A 93 -34.42 -26.61 0.30
C THR A 93 -33.01 -26.02 0.25
N ALA A 94 -32.60 -25.31 1.30
CA ALA A 94 -31.27 -24.73 1.40
C ALA A 94 -30.61 -25.02 2.76
N GLN A 95 -29.31 -25.24 2.75
CA GLN A 95 -28.48 -25.43 3.94
C GLN A 95 -27.79 -24.13 4.34
N SER A 96 -28.01 -23.64 5.56
CA SER A 96 -27.39 -22.42 6.07
C SER A 96 -25.87 -22.55 6.14
N LEU A 97 -25.15 -21.55 5.62
CA LEU A 97 -23.70 -21.44 5.72
C LEU A 97 -23.32 -20.57 6.92
N TYR A 98 -23.75 -19.31 6.89
CA TYR A 98 -23.57 -18.32 7.94
C TYR A 98 -24.61 -17.20 7.78
N TYR A 99 -24.85 -16.42 8.84
CA TYR A 99 -25.65 -15.20 8.78
C TYR A 99 -24.89 -14.03 9.41
N ILE A 100 -25.27 -12.82 9.00
CA ILE A 100 -24.75 -11.57 9.53
C ILE A 100 -25.94 -10.81 10.12
N ALA A 101 -25.80 -10.33 11.36
CA ALA A 101 -26.71 -9.38 11.98
C ALA A 101 -25.97 -8.06 12.22
N SER A 102 -26.56 -6.94 11.82
CA SER A 102 -25.98 -5.60 12.03
C SER A 102 -27.05 -4.60 12.48
N GLY A 103 -26.70 -3.74 13.43
CA GLY A 103 -27.51 -2.64 13.95
C GLY A 103 -26.77 -1.90 15.07
N GLU A 104 -27.28 -0.73 15.47
CA GLU A 104 -26.71 0.04 16.57
C GLU A 104 -26.80 -0.76 17.89
N ASN A 105 -25.78 -0.63 18.73
CA ASN A 105 -25.65 -1.32 20.02
C ASN A 105 -26.95 -1.19 20.84
N GLY A 106 -27.46 -2.31 21.36
CA GLY A 106 -28.55 -2.26 22.32
C GLY A 106 -28.16 -1.47 23.57
N GLU A 107 -29.14 -0.89 24.26
CA GLU A 107 -28.89 -0.30 25.58
C GLU A 107 -28.35 -1.38 26.53
N ASP A 108 -27.29 -1.04 27.25
CA ASP A 108 -26.72 -1.89 28.29
C ASP A 108 -27.81 -2.22 29.32
N GLY A 109 -27.81 -3.46 29.81
CA GLY A 109 -28.70 -3.82 30.93
C GLY A 109 -28.36 -2.96 32.15
N ASN A 110 -29.35 -2.66 32.99
CA ASN A 110 -29.12 -1.95 34.26
C ASN A 110 -27.93 -2.55 35.00
N ASP A 111 -27.00 -1.70 35.43
CA ASP A 111 -25.84 -2.12 36.20
C ASP A 111 -26.26 -3.00 37.39
N GLY A 112 -25.55 -4.11 37.57
CA GLY A 112 -25.72 -4.94 38.76
C GLY A 112 -25.36 -4.15 40.01
N VAL A 113 -25.96 -4.49 41.15
CA VAL A 113 -25.62 -3.87 42.44
C VAL A 113 -24.12 -3.97 42.71
N ASP A 114 -23.50 -2.85 43.07
CA ASP A 114 -22.08 -2.74 43.37
C ASP A 114 -21.57 -3.88 44.28
N ALA A 115 -20.45 -4.49 43.87
CA ALA A 115 -19.82 -5.55 44.64
C ALA A 115 -19.29 -5.01 45.99
N ILE A 116 -19.35 -5.86 47.02
CA ILE A 116 -18.67 -5.59 48.29
C ILE A 116 -17.28 -6.19 48.22
N THR A 117 -16.26 -5.34 48.26
CA THR A 117 -14.85 -5.74 48.27
C THR A 117 -14.29 -5.54 49.68
N ILE A 118 -13.64 -6.57 50.24
CA ILE A 118 -13.00 -6.51 51.55
C ILE A 118 -11.51 -6.69 51.36
N ASP A 119 -10.74 -5.67 51.71
CA ASP A 119 -9.27 -5.68 51.71
C ASP A 119 -8.77 -5.88 53.15
N ILE A 120 -7.99 -6.95 53.37
CA ILE A 120 -7.33 -7.24 54.64
C ILE A 120 -5.82 -7.25 54.39
N SER A 121 -5.12 -6.26 54.92
CA SER A 121 -3.71 -6.05 54.64
C SER A 121 -2.88 -5.88 55.92
N PRO A 122 -1.94 -6.81 56.22
CA PRO A 122 -1.77 -8.14 55.60
C PRO A 122 -2.77 -9.19 56.14
N GLU A 123 -3.25 -10.09 55.29
CA GLU A 123 -4.11 -11.23 55.71
C GLU A 123 -3.30 -12.40 56.32
N ASN A 124 -2.00 -12.48 56.01
CA ASN A 124 -1.08 -13.48 56.58
C ASN A 124 0.13 -12.80 57.20
N ILE A 125 0.39 -13.08 58.48
CA ILE A 125 1.57 -12.62 59.21
C ILE A 125 2.53 -13.80 59.34
N LEU A 126 3.74 -13.61 58.83
CA LEU A 126 4.87 -14.50 59.09
C LEU A 126 5.71 -13.91 60.23
N HIS A 127 5.58 -14.51 61.41
CA HIS A 127 6.33 -14.11 62.59
C HIS A 127 7.63 -14.89 62.70
N LYS A 128 8.77 -14.21 62.74
CA LYS A 128 10.05 -14.81 63.15
C LYS A 128 10.22 -14.62 64.64
N LYS A 129 10.54 -15.69 65.37
CA LYS A 129 10.78 -15.65 66.81
C LYS A 129 11.83 -14.59 67.13
N ALA A 130 11.45 -13.58 67.91
CA ALA A 130 12.30 -12.44 68.25
C ALA A 130 12.58 -12.37 69.75
N THR A 131 13.74 -11.82 70.13
CA THR A 131 14.14 -11.63 71.53
C THR A 131 13.39 -10.49 72.23
N THR A 132 12.65 -9.69 71.46
CA THR A 132 11.81 -8.58 71.93
C THR A 132 10.37 -8.76 71.44
N LYS A 133 9.44 -8.01 72.05
CA LYS A 133 8.03 -8.00 71.66
C LYS A 133 7.89 -7.54 70.20
N SER A 134 7.14 -8.30 69.40
CA SER A 134 6.80 -7.97 68.03
C SER A 134 5.39 -7.39 67.94
N THR A 135 5.18 -6.41 67.06
CA THR A 135 3.86 -5.81 66.81
C THR A 135 3.55 -5.77 65.34
N TYR A 136 2.30 -6.05 64.99
CA TYR A 136 1.79 -6.05 63.61
C TYR A 136 0.47 -5.29 63.55
N LYS A 137 0.23 -4.57 62.45
CA LYS A 137 -1.04 -3.89 62.20
C LYS A 137 -1.69 -4.53 60.99
N VAL A 138 -2.94 -4.96 61.14
CA VAL A 138 -3.74 -5.49 60.03
C VAL A 138 -4.92 -4.56 59.80
N ASN A 139 -4.94 -3.93 58.64
CA ASN A 139 -5.98 -2.99 58.26
C ASN A 139 -7.06 -3.72 57.47
N ILE A 140 -8.31 -3.41 57.79
CA ILE A 140 -9.51 -3.90 57.11
C ILE A 140 -10.22 -2.70 56.51
N LYS A 141 -10.33 -2.69 55.19
CA LYS A 141 -11.10 -1.71 54.42
C LYS A 141 -12.19 -2.42 53.65
N VAL A 142 -13.36 -1.80 53.58
CA VAL A 142 -14.49 -2.36 52.84
C VAL A 142 -14.97 -1.34 51.84
N TYR A 143 -15.27 -1.79 50.63
CA TYR A 143 -15.70 -0.97 49.52
C TYR A 143 -17.02 -1.48 48.99
N ARG A 144 -17.86 -0.56 48.51
CA ARG A 144 -19.00 -0.83 47.64
C ARG A 144 -18.68 -0.22 46.28
N GLY A 145 -18.47 -1.08 45.29
CA GLY A 145 -17.88 -0.66 44.02
C GLY A 145 -16.51 -0.04 44.30
N ASP A 146 -16.30 1.19 43.82
CA ASP A 146 -15.06 1.96 44.03
C ASP A 146 -15.09 2.85 45.29
N THR A 147 -16.21 2.88 46.02
CA THR A 147 -16.37 3.77 47.19
C THR A 147 -16.01 3.04 48.49
N ALA A 148 -15.07 3.59 49.26
CA ALA A 148 -14.72 3.08 50.59
C ALA A 148 -15.84 3.38 51.61
N LEU A 149 -16.31 2.35 52.31
CA LEU A 149 -17.30 2.45 53.38
C LEU A 149 -16.62 2.85 54.70
N SER A 150 -17.19 3.84 55.39
CA SER A 150 -16.76 4.18 56.75
C SER A 150 -17.33 3.18 57.75
N TYR A 151 -16.62 2.94 58.86
CA TYR A 151 -17.12 2.03 59.89
C TYR A 151 -18.46 2.51 60.45
N GLY A 152 -19.47 1.63 60.48
CA GLY A 152 -20.85 1.96 60.82
C GLY A 152 -21.76 2.23 59.61
N ASP A 153 -21.21 2.68 58.48
CA ASP A 153 -22.00 2.98 57.28
C ASP A 153 -22.54 1.68 56.67
N ASP A 154 -23.83 1.70 56.31
CA ASP A 154 -24.54 0.52 55.79
C ASP A 154 -24.37 -0.73 56.67
N GLY A 155 -24.33 -0.54 58.00
CA GLY A 155 -24.12 -1.64 58.95
C GLY A 155 -22.72 -2.26 58.91
N PHE A 156 -21.75 -1.57 58.28
CA PHE A 156 -20.35 -2.00 58.28
C PHE A 156 -19.82 -2.15 59.70
N SER A 157 -19.50 -3.38 60.09
CA SER A 157 -18.87 -3.68 61.39
C SER A 157 -17.89 -4.84 61.29
N CYS A 158 -16.88 -4.81 62.15
CA CYS A 158 -15.85 -5.84 62.26
C CYS A 158 -15.82 -6.40 63.68
N SER A 159 -15.83 -7.72 63.81
CA SER A 159 -15.65 -8.41 65.09
C SER A 159 -14.65 -9.55 64.93
N GLY A 160 -13.75 -9.70 65.89
CA GLY A 160 -12.61 -10.62 65.80
C GLY A 160 -12.61 -11.58 66.97
N SER A 161 -12.58 -12.86 66.67
CA SER A 161 -12.49 -13.94 67.65
C SER A 161 -11.27 -14.79 67.36
N ALA A 162 -10.38 -14.93 68.34
CA ALA A 162 -9.21 -15.80 68.26
C ALA A 162 -9.14 -16.71 69.47
N THR A 163 -8.58 -17.92 69.29
CA THR A 163 -8.16 -18.74 70.41
C THR A 163 -6.96 -18.09 71.08
N MET A 164 -7.12 -17.66 72.33
CA MET A 164 -6.05 -17.00 73.08
C MET A 164 -4.94 -18.01 73.42
N VAL A 165 -3.74 -17.74 72.93
CA VAL A 165 -2.53 -18.55 73.17
C VAL A 165 -1.50 -17.71 73.94
N SER A 166 -0.61 -18.37 74.69
CA SER A 166 0.38 -17.68 75.54
C SER A 166 1.20 -16.64 74.78
N GLY A 167 1.19 -15.41 75.27
CA GLY A 167 1.96 -14.28 74.74
C GLY A 167 1.46 -13.71 73.40
N PHE A 168 0.25 -14.07 72.97
CA PHE A 168 -0.46 -13.43 71.86
C PHE A 168 -1.59 -12.56 72.38
N SER A 169 -1.69 -11.34 71.86
CA SER A 169 -2.83 -10.45 72.11
C SER A 169 -3.17 -9.66 70.85
N TYR A 170 -4.44 -9.27 70.72
CA TYR A 170 -4.90 -8.42 69.65
C TYR A 170 -5.93 -7.42 70.18
N LYS A 171 -5.96 -6.23 69.59
CA LYS A 171 -6.96 -5.20 69.91
C LYS A 171 -7.45 -4.57 68.63
N GLY A 172 -8.77 -4.45 68.49
CA GLY A 172 -9.37 -3.67 67.43
C GLY A 172 -9.29 -2.17 67.74
N SER A 173 -8.92 -1.38 66.76
CA SER A 173 -8.90 0.08 66.82
C SER A 173 -9.50 0.65 65.53
N LEU A 174 -10.06 1.86 65.61
CA LEU A 174 -10.62 2.56 64.46
C LEU A 174 -9.81 3.83 64.20
N SER A 175 -9.42 4.04 62.96
CA SER A 175 -8.77 5.27 62.51
C SER A 175 -9.37 5.70 61.16
N GLY A 176 -10.30 6.65 61.19
CA GLY A 176 -11.08 7.05 60.01
C GLY A 176 -11.89 5.88 59.45
N ASN A 177 -11.79 5.65 58.13
CA ASN A 177 -12.53 4.59 57.42
C ASN A 177 -11.82 3.23 57.44
N VAL A 178 -10.83 3.04 58.32
CA VAL A 178 -10.02 1.83 58.40
C VAL A 178 -10.17 1.22 59.79
N TYR A 179 -10.61 -0.04 59.83
CA TYR A 179 -10.62 -0.82 61.06
C TYR A 179 -9.32 -1.61 61.15
N THR A 180 -8.57 -1.46 62.24
CA THR A 180 -7.24 -2.05 62.39
C THR A 180 -7.22 -3.04 63.55
N TYR A 181 -6.60 -4.20 63.34
CA TYR A 181 -6.16 -5.07 64.43
C TYR A 181 -4.69 -4.81 64.74
N ASP A 182 -4.44 -4.27 65.92
CA ASP A 182 -3.11 -4.18 66.52
C ASP A 182 -2.81 -5.51 67.22
N ILE A 183 -1.88 -6.28 66.64
CA ILE A 183 -1.48 -7.60 67.11
C ILE A 183 -0.13 -7.48 67.82
N SER A 184 -0.03 -8.11 68.99
CA SER A 184 1.16 -8.12 69.83
C SER A 184 1.56 -9.56 70.15
N ILE A 185 2.84 -9.88 69.91
CA ILE A 185 3.45 -11.17 70.23
C ILE A 185 4.63 -10.91 71.17
N GLU A 186 4.60 -11.50 72.36
CA GLU A 186 5.68 -11.39 73.34
C GLU A 186 6.99 -12.01 72.85
N ALA A 187 8.10 -11.56 73.44
CA ALA A 187 9.42 -12.09 73.14
C ALA A 187 9.46 -13.62 73.26
N ASN A 188 10.14 -14.26 72.31
CA ASN A 188 10.38 -15.69 72.25
C ASN A 188 9.12 -16.58 72.15
N LYS A 189 7.99 -16.04 71.67
CA LYS A 189 6.75 -16.82 71.48
C LYS A 189 6.53 -17.24 70.03
N ALA A 190 5.75 -18.31 69.84
CA ALA A 190 5.41 -18.88 68.55
C ALA A 190 3.89 -19.17 68.51
N PRO A 191 3.05 -18.14 68.30
CA PRO A 191 1.63 -18.26 68.60
C PRO A 191 0.85 -19.16 67.65
N ASN A 192 1.27 -19.28 66.37
CA ASN A 192 0.69 -20.21 65.38
C ASN A 192 -0.84 -20.28 65.44
N THR A 193 -1.50 -19.11 65.38
CA THR A 193 -2.94 -18.96 65.62
C THR A 193 -3.57 -18.13 64.50
N SER A 194 -4.88 -17.93 64.57
CA SER A 194 -5.60 -17.05 63.64
C SER A 194 -6.67 -16.24 64.36
N ILE A 195 -6.91 -15.03 63.86
CA ILE A 195 -8.05 -14.21 64.25
C ILE A 195 -9.13 -14.43 63.20
N ARG A 196 -10.26 -15.03 63.59
CA ARG A 196 -11.46 -15.11 62.76
C ARG A 196 -12.17 -13.77 62.82
N VAL A 197 -12.13 -13.04 61.73
CA VAL A 197 -12.78 -11.75 61.57
C VAL A 197 -14.11 -11.94 60.87
N THR A 198 -15.18 -11.45 61.49
CA THR A 198 -16.51 -11.36 60.90
C THR A 198 -16.78 -9.91 60.53
N ILE A 199 -16.97 -9.68 59.23
CA ILE A 199 -17.32 -8.38 58.63
C ILE A 199 -18.78 -8.42 58.19
N LYS A 200 -19.60 -7.50 58.66
CA LYS A 200 -21.00 -7.34 58.20
C LYS A 200 -21.11 -6.08 57.36
N VAL A 201 -21.86 -6.11 56.26
CA VAL A 201 -22.25 -4.94 55.44
C VAL A 201 -23.63 -5.20 54.86
N GLY A 202 -24.58 -4.31 55.13
CA GLY A 202 -26.00 -4.50 54.87
C GLY A 202 -26.50 -5.82 55.45
N ASN A 203 -27.19 -6.62 54.62
CA ASN A 203 -27.68 -7.95 54.98
C ASN A 203 -26.64 -9.07 54.72
N LYS A 204 -25.40 -8.75 54.36
CA LYS A 204 -24.34 -9.72 54.05
C LYS A 204 -23.33 -9.84 55.20
N THR A 205 -22.93 -11.07 55.49
CA THR A 205 -21.90 -11.38 56.49
C THR A 205 -20.75 -12.14 55.81
N PHE A 206 -19.53 -11.67 56.03
CA PHE A 206 -18.30 -12.25 55.51
C PHE A 206 -17.41 -12.69 56.67
N THR A 207 -16.82 -13.87 56.55
CA THR A 207 -15.84 -14.36 57.52
C THR A 207 -14.48 -14.53 56.84
N ARG A 208 -13.42 -14.02 57.46
CA ARG A 208 -12.03 -14.12 57.01
C ARG A 208 -11.13 -14.49 58.18
N ASN A 209 -9.97 -15.08 57.90
CA ASN A 209 -9.00 -15.44 58.94
C ASN A 209 -7.69 -14.70 58.69
N ILE A 210 -7.29 -13.88 59.65
CA ILE A 210 -5.92 -13.35 59.69
C ILE A 210 -5.07 -14.47 60.27
N LYS A 211 -4.17 -15.06 59.47
CA LYS A 211 -3.30 -16.17 59.91
C LYS A 211 -1.98 -15.64 60.44
N ILE A 212 -1.55 -16.13 61.59
CA ILE A 212 -0.24 -15.83 62.18
C ILE A 212 0.55 -17.13 62.23
N ASN A 213 1.53 -17.28 61.33
CA ASN A 213 2.41 -18.45 61.30
C ASN A 213 3.81 -18.06 61.78
N THR A 214 4.42 -18.94 62.58
CA THR A 214 5.80 -18.77 63.02
C THR A 214 6.74 -19.43 62.03
N VAL A 215 7.73 -18.70 61.55
CA VAL A 215 8.78 -19.21 60.67
C VAL A 215 10.10 -19.33 61.43
N ALA A 216 10.82 -20.42 61.17
CA ALA A 216 12.19 -20.64 61.63
C ALA A 216 13.12 -20.67 60.41
N ASP A 217 14.36 -20.22 60.57
CA ASP A 217 15.36 -20.36 59.51
C ASP A 217 15.67 -21.85 59.29
N GLY A 218 15.76 -22.28 58.03
CA GLY A 218 16.27 -23.60 57.68
C GLY A 218 17.79 -23.68 57.83
N GLN A 219 18.35 -24.88 57.94
CA GLN A 219 19.80 -25.10 57.87
C GLN A 219 20.35 -24.59 56.53
N THR A 220 21.42 -23.80 56.56
CA THR A 220 22.11 -23.33 55.34
C THR A 220 22.66 -24.53 54.58
N GLY A 221 22.15 -24.78 53.37
CA GLY A 221 22.77 -25.74 52.46
C GLY A 221 24.14 -25.24 51.97
N ALA A 222 25.08 -26.14 51.72
CA ALA A 222 26.37 -25.78 51.12
C ALA A 222 26.14 -25.13 49.74
N LYS A 223 26.78 -23.98 49.50
CA LYS A 223 26.78 -23.31 48.19
C LYS A 223 27.58 -24.17 47.22
N GLY A 224 26.96 -24.66 46.15
CA GLY A 224 27.70 -25.30 45.05
C GLY A 224 28.67 -24.30 44.41
N ASP A 225 29.86 -24.76 44.03
CA ASP A 225 30.82 -23.94 43.29
C ASP A 225 30.20 -23.47 41.97
N ARG A 226 30.35 -22.19 41.64
CA ARG A 226 29.91 -21.65 40.34
C ARG A 226 30.83 -22.25 39.28
N GLY A 227 30.27 -23.07 38.38
CA GLY A 227 31.01 -23.55 37.20
C GLY A 227 31.56 -22.40 36.34
N PRO A 228 32.55 -22.66 35.48
CA PRO A 228 33.20 -21.65 34.63
C PRO A 228 32.18 -20.92 33.72
N ALA A 229 32.39 -19.63 33.50
CA ALA A 229 31.56 -18.84 32.58
C ALA A 229 31.92 -19.14 31.12
N LEU A 230 30.94 -19.33 30.24
CA LEU A 230 31.21 -19.43 28.80
C LEU A 230 31.76 -18.10 28.27
N ARG A 231 32.87 -18.16 27.51
CA ARG A 231 33.53 -17.01 26.89
C ARG A 231 33.70 -17.26 25.38
N GLY A 232 33.12 -16.38 24.56
CA GLY A 232 33.03 -16.55 23.10
C GLY A 232 31.60 -16.87 22.60
N PRO A 233 31.42 -17.25 21.32
CA PRO A 233 32.46 -17.53 20.34
C PRO A 233 33.13 -16.26 19.80
N GLN A 234 34.45 -16.20 19.92
CA GLN A 234 35.29 -15.19 19.26
C GLN A 234 35.90 -15.79 17.98
N ALA A 235 36.06 -15.02 16.90
CA ALA A 235 36.74 -15.54 15.72
C ALA A 235 38.19 -15.88 16.09
N TRP A 236 38.67 -17.07 15.71
CA TRP A 236 40.02 -17.47 16.06
C TRP A 236 41.06 -16.47 15.55
N SER A 237 40.83 -15.84 14.38
CA SER A 237 41.69 -14.81 13.81
C SER A 237 41.87 -13.58 14.71
N ASP A 238 40.86 -13.25 15.51
CA ASP A 238 40.80 -11.99 16.25
C ASP A 238 41.51 -12.10 17.60
N CYS A 239 41.75 -13.31 18.09
CA CYS A 239 42.55 -13.54 19.29
C CYS A 239 44.04 -13.30 18.99
N ALA A 240 44.74 -12.52 19.81
CA ALA A 240 46.19 -12.33 19.65
C ALA A 240 46.99 -13.61 19.96
N VAL A 241 48.16 -13.78 19.33
CA VAL A 241 49.15 -14.78 19.77
C VAL A 241 49.53 -14.46 21.23
N GLY A 242 49.52 -15.46 22.10
CA GLY A 242 49.64 -15.26 23.55
C GLY A 242 48.32 -15.26 24.33
N TYR A 243 47.15 -15.23 23.65
CA TYR A 243 45.85 -15.34 24.32
C TYR A 243 45.68 -16.71 24.99
N VAL A 244 45.23 -16.75 26.25
CA VAL A 244 45.05 -18.01 27.00
C VAL A 244 43.61 -18.49 26.91
N PHE A 245 43.40 -19.59 26.18
CA PHE A 245 42.13 -20.30 26.14
C PHE A 245 42.01 -21.26 27.33
N GLN A 246 40.85 -21.28 27.95
CA GLN A 246 40.50 -22.09 29.11
C GLN A 246 39.47 -23.16 28.73
N SER A 247 39.69 -24.35 29.25
CA SER A 247 38.86 -25.53 29.02
C SER A 247 37.71 -25.66 30.00
N GLY A 248 37.57 -24.75 30.95
CA GLY A 248 36.56 -24.81 32.00
C GLY A 248 36.85 -25.90 33.03
N ALA A 249 38.11 -26.21 33.28
CA ALA A 249 38.51 -27.11 34.35
C ALA A 249 38.21 -26.49 35.74
N SER A 250 38.20 -27.31 36.79
CA SER A 250 37.96 -26.84 38.16
C SER A 250 38.96 -25.74 38.54
N GLY A 251 38.45 -24.57 38.95
CA GLY A 251 39.26 -23.40 39.28
C GLY A 251 39.51 -22.44 38.10
N GLU A 252 39.08 -22.78 36.88
CA GLU A 252 39.12 -21.86 35.75
C GLU A 252 37.89 -20.96 35.73
N GLU A 253 38.10 -19.68 35.37
CA GLU A 253 37.03 -18.69 35.32
C GLU A 253 36.15 -18.86 34.07
N TYR A 254 36.75 -19.35 32.97
CA TYR A 254 36.10 -19.41 31.66
C TYR A 254 36.13 -20.78 30.99
N LYS A 255 35.15 -21.01 30.12
CA LYS A 255 35.13 -22.05 29.10
C LYS A 255 35.12 -21.39 27.73
N ASP A 256 36.21 -21.48 26.98
CA ASP A 256 36.34 -20.78 25.71
C ASP A 256 35.69 -21.54 24.53
N ILE A 257 35.05 -20.76 23.65
CA ILE A 257 34.57 -21.19 22.33
C ILE A 257 35.14 -20.24 21.28
N VAL A 258 35.56 -20.78 20.12
CA VAL A 258 36.04 -19.99 18.98
C VAL A 258 35.30 -20.35 17.70
N LEU A 259 35.22 -19.40 16.76
CA LEU A 259 34.77 -19.64 15.39
C LEU A 259 35.99 -19.80 14.48
N TYR A 260 36.08 -20.93 13.78
CA TYR A 260 37.14 -21.21 12.80
C TYR A 260 36.56 -22.02 11.63
N GLY A 261 36.81 -21.58 10.39
CA GLY A 261 36.32 -22.28 9.19
C GLY A 261 34.81 -22.54 9.18
N ASN A 262 34.00 -21.55 9.57
CA ASN A 262 32.53 -21.64 9.73
C ASN A 262 32.02 -22.65 10.77
N ASN A 263 32.89 -23.18 11.63
CA ASN A 263 32.53 -24.10 12.69
C ASN A 263 32.87 -23.52 14.06
N TYR A 264 32.02 -23.82 15.04
CA TYR A 264 32.28 -23.47 16.43
C TYR A 264 33.11 -24.57 17.09
N TYR A 265 34.18 -24.21 17.79
CA TYR A 265 35.04 -25.14 18.50
C TYR A 265 35.12 -24.75 19.97
N SER A 266 34.93 -25.73 20.85
CA SER A 266 35.09 -25.57 22.30
C SER A 266 36.51 -25.96 22.70
N CYS A 267 37.17 -25.13 23.50
CA CYS A 267 38.44 -25.47 24.10
C CYS A 267 38.24 -26.64 25.08
N ILE A 268 38.97 -27.73 24.90
CA ILE A 268 38.89 -28.92 25.77
C ILE A 268 40.13 -29.10 26.64
N LYS A 269 41.22 -28.41 26.30
CA LYS A 269 42.44 -28.36 27.10
C LYS A 269 43.01 -26.95 27.06
N SER A 270 43.17 -26.35 28.23
CA SER A 270 43.63 -24.97 28.35
C SER A 270 45.03 -24.81 27.75
N HIS A 271 45.21 -23.76 26.95
CA HIS A 271 46.45 -23.52 26.20
C HIS A 271 46.57 -22.06 25.78
N THR A 272 47.81 -21.66 25.48
CA THR A 272 48.11 -20.34 24.91
C THR A 272 48.05 -20.39 23.39
N LYS A 273 47.38 -19.43 22.75
CA LYS A 273 47.34 -19.29 21.30
C LYS A 273 48.75 -19.15 20.72
N THR A 274 49.05 -19.96 19.71
CA THR A 274 50.22 -19.83 18.82
C THR A 274 49.74 -19.67 17.38
N ALA A 275 50.66 -19.42 16.44
CA ALA A 275 50.31 -19.39 15.03
C ALA A 275 49.88 -20.76 14.47
N SER A 276 50.20 -21.85 15.17
CA SER A 276 50.07 -23.22 14.65
C SER A 276 49.01 -24.08 15.34
N ASN A 277 48.31 -23.58 16.36
CA ASN A 277 47.35 -24.35 17.16
C ASN A 277 45.88 -23.96 16.93
N ASN A 278 45.57 -23.50 15.72
CA ASN A 278 44.19 -23.33 15.28
C ASN A 278 43.41 -24.66 15.33
N PRO A 279 42.07 -24.63 15.49
CA PRO A 279 41.25 -25.83 15.43
C PRO A 279 41.50 -26.64 14.14
N GLY A 280 41.73 -27.94 14.29
CA GLY A 280 42.04 -28.87 13.19
C GLY A 280 43.49 -28.86 12.70
N SER A 281 44.38 -28.06 13.29
CA SER A 281 45.80 -28.08 12.94
C SER A 281 46.50 -29.37 13.40
N ALA A 282 47.72 -29.62 12.91
CA ALA A 282 48.54 -30.73 13.40
C ALA A 282 48.85 -30.59 14.90
N THR A 283 49.07 -29.36 15.39
CA THR A 283 49.31 -29.10 16.82
C THR A 283 48.07 -29.39 17.67
N ASP A 284 46.88 -28.99 17.20
CA ASP A 284 45.61 -29.30 17.85
C ASP A 284 45.34 -30.82 17.86
N THR A 285 45.43 -31.47 16.70
CA THR A 285 45.13 -32.90 16.54
C THR A 285 46.02 -33.78 17.44
N ASN A 286 47.30 -33.43 17.59
CA ASN A 286 48.23 -34.15 18.46
C ASN A 286 48.02 -33.88 19.95
N SER A 287 47.49 -32.70 20.32
CA SER A 287 47.41 -32.25 21.72
C SER A 287 45.99 -32.28 22.30
N GLY A 288 44.98 -32.45 21.44
CA GLY A 288 43.56 -32.41 21.77
C GLY A 288 43.16 -31.07 22.39
N LEU A 289 43.36 -29.96 21.68
CA LEU A 289 43.10 -28.62 22.22
C LEU A 289 41.65 -28.18 22.02
N TRP A 290 41.07 -28.55 20.87
CA TRP A 290 39.74 -28.14 20.44
C TRP A 290 38.85 -29.36 20.17
N LYS A 291 37.55 -29.21 20.44
CA LYS A 291 36.51 -30.10 19.89
C LYS A 291 35.50 -29.28 19.12
N LEU A 292 34.92 -29.86 18.06
CA LEU A 292 33.75 -29.27 17.42
C LEU A 292 32.64 -29.12 18.47
N ALA A 293 32.08 -27.92 18.59
CA ALA A 293 30.97 -27.67 19.50
C ALA A 293 29.70 -28.33 18.96
N ASP A 294 28.84 -28.80 19.87
CA ASP A 294 27.56 -29.39 19.49
C ASP A 294 26.69 -28.36 18.78
N LYS A 295 26.08 -28.75 17.67
CA LYS A 295 25.05 -27.95 17.01
C LYS A 295 23.83 -27.94 17.92
N LEU A 296 23.36 -26.76 18.34
CA LEU A 296 22.08 -26.64 19.02
C LEU A 296 20.97 -26.84 18.00
N GLU A 297 20.18 -27.91 18.15
CA GLU A 297 19.07 -28.21 17.25
C GLU A 297 17.93 -27.18 17.37
N MET A 298 17.72 -26.61 18.57
CA MET A 298 16.69 -25.63 18.83
C MET A 298 17.08 -24.71 19.99
N VAL A 299 16.77 -23.42 19.86
CA VAL A 299 16.78 -22.45 20.96
C VAL A 299 15.36 -21.94 21.13
N ALA A 300 14.70 -22.34 22.23
CA ALA A 300 13.37 -21.85 22.60
C ALA A 300 13.49 -20.93 23.81
N THR A 301 13.33 -19.63 23.59
CA THR A 301 13.35 -18.61 24.65
C THR A 301 12.17 -17.65 24.49
N LYS A 302 11.70 -17.09 25.60
CA LYS A 302 10.70 -16.00 25.57
C LYS A 302 11.29 -14.70 25.01
N ILE A 303 12.57 -14.46 25.25
CA ILE A 303 13.29 -13.25 24.82
C ILE A 303 14.71 -13.64 24.39
N LEU A 304 15.11 -13.18 23.22
CA LEU A 304 16.50 -13.17 22.76
C LEU A 304 16.95 -11.71 22.65
N LEU A 305 17.88 -11.29 23.51
CA LEU A 305 18.51 -9.97 23.42
C LEU A 305 19.87 -10.12 22.75
N ALA A 306 20.06 -9.44 21.63
CA ALA A 306 21.31 -9.44 20.88
C ALA A 306 21.61 -8.02 20.39
N GLN A 307 22.89 -7.61 20.45
CA GLN A 307 23.33 -6.36 19.85
C GLN A 307 23.26 -6.41 18.32
N TYR A 308 23.50 -7.59 17.74
CA TYR A 308 23.43 -7.86 16.31
C TYR A 308 23.03 -9.32 16.08
N ALA A 309 22.17 -9.58 15.10
CA ALA A 309 21.77 -10.92 14.69
C ALA A 309 21.78 -11.03 13.16
N LEU A 310 22.44 -12.07 12.64
CA LEU A 310 22.37 -12.45 11.22
C LEU A 310 21.44 -13.65 11.08
N VAL A 311 20.27 -13.46 10.49
CA VAL A 311 19.25 -14.51 10.36
C VAL A 311 18.96 -14.78 8.89
N LYS A 312 19.26 -16.00 8.42
CA LYS A 312 19.10 -16.37 7.00
C LYS A 312 17.64 -16.45 6.57
N ASN A 313 16.78 -17.03 7.41
CA ASN A 313 15.36 -17.26 7.14
C ASN A 313 14.52 -16.77 8.33
N LEU A 314 14.44 -15.46 8.52
CA LEU A 314 13.70 -14.87 9.65
C LEU A 314 12.18 -15.05 9.45
N GLY A 315 11.53 -15.79 10.35
CA GLY A 315 10.08 -15.84 10.49
C GLY A 315 9.65 -15.18 11.79
N VAL A 316 8.82 -14.15 11.71
CA VAL A 316 8.36 -13.34 12.84
C VAL A 316 6.95 -12.84 12.61
N GLU A 317 6.21 -12.60 13.69
CA GLU A 317 4.86 -12.00 13.65
C GLU A 317 4.92 -10.47 13.53
N ALA A 318 5.97 -9.86 14.08
CA ALA A 318 6.16 -8.41 14.06
C ALA A 318 7.64 -8.02 13.93
N ILE A 319 7.91 -6.96 13.17
CA ILE A 319 9.19 -6.27 13.11
C ILE A 319 8.93 -4.79 13.42
N ASP A 320 9.64 -4.25 14.41
CA ASP A 320 9.69 -2.81 14.70
C ASP A 320 11.12 -2.31 14.56
N MET A 321 11.37 -1.45 13.58
CA MET A 321 12.63 -0.71 13.44
C MET A 321 12.41 0.74 13.81
N LYS A 322 13.25 1.25 14.72
CA LYS A 322 13.18 2.62 15.23
C LYS A 322 14.42 3.44 14.86
N ASP A 323 14.23 4.75 14.69
CA ASP A 323 15.34 5.71 14.61
C ASP A 323 15.94 6.00 16.01
N ALA A 324 16.96 6.87 16.05
CA ALA A 324 17.62 7.28 17.29
C ALA A 324 16.70 8.01 18.29
N ASN A 325 15.56 8.53 17.82
CA ASN A 325 14.56 9.21 18.64
C ASN A 325 13.43 8.26 19.10
N GLY A 326 13.48 6.99 18.70
CA GLY A 326 12.47 5.99 19.04
C GLY A 326 11.25 5.96 18.12
N ASN A 327 11.25 6.70 17.01
CA ASN A 327 10.16 6.69 16.03
C ASN A 327 10.26 5.45 15.13
N ILE A 328 9.12 4.87 14.76
CA ILE A 328 9.08 3.76 13.78
C ILE A 328 9.51 4.27 12.40
N ILE A 329 10.52 3.65 11.80
CA ILE A 329 10.95 3.91 10.41
C ILE A 329 10.55 2.77 9.46
N PHE A 330 10.47 1.55 9.98
CA PHE A 330 9.95 0.38 9.29
C PHE A 330 9.19 -0.50 10.29
N GLN A 331 7.99 -0.92 9.93
CA GLN A 331 7.19 -1.85 10.71
C GLN A 331 6.50 -2.85 9.78
N ALA A 332 6.61 -4.12 10.11
CA ALA A 332 5.81 -5.19 9.51
C ALA A 332 4.99 -5.82 10.64
N LYS A 333 3.69 -5.50 10.71
CA LYS A 333 2.81 -5.91 11.80
C LYS A 333 1.34 -5.85 11.37
N ASP A 334 0.49 -6.73 11.91
CA ASP A 334 -0.96 -6.73 11.71
C ASP A 334 -1.36 -6.75 10.22
N GLY A 335 -0.61 -7.50 9.41
CA GLY A 335 -0.82 -7.64 7.97
C GLY A 335 -0.40 -6.43 7.12
N ASN A 336 0.19 -5.40 7.72
CA ASN A 336 0.63 -4.18 7.04
C ASN A 336 2.15 -4.03 7.09
N VAL A 337 2.69 -3.34 6.09
CA VAL A 337 4.07 -2.85 6.07
C VAL A 337 4.05 -1.33 6.00
N THR A 338 4.55 -0.69 7.05
CA THR A 338 4.73 0.76 7.14
C THR A 338 6.20 1.08 7.00
N CYS A 339 6.56 1.91 6.01
CA CYS A 339 7.93 2.36 5.79
C CYS A 339 7.92 3.89 5.67
N ASN A 340 8.41 4.59 6.69
CA ASN A 340 8.44 6.05 6.73
C ASN A 340 9.68 6.63 6.03
N SER A 341 10.71 5.81 5.84
CA SER A 341 11.91 6.13 5.07
C SER A 341 12.51 4.86 4.52
N GLY A 342 12.76 4.83 3.21
CA GLY A 342 13.36 3.67 2.55
C GLY A 342 13.58 3.91 1.07
N THR A 343 14.63 3.29 0.53
CA THR A 343 14.89 3.19 -0.90
C THR A 343 14.71 1.73 -1.29
N PHE A 344 13.78 1.46 -2.20
CA PHE A 344 13.53 0.11 -2.73
C PHE A 344 14.16 0.00 -4.12
N THR A 345 15.23 -0.78 -4.23
CA THR A 345 15.89 -1.08 -5.51
C THR A 345 15.50 -2.48 -5.97
N ASN A 346 15.30 -2.65 -7.28
CA ASN A 346 14.92 -3.93 -7.90
C ASN A 346 13.60 -4.54 -7.34
N GLY A 347 12.67 -3.68 -6.90
CA GLY A 347 11.36 -4.09 -6.41
C GLY A 347 10.33 -4.25 -7.53
N THR A 348 9.44 -5.24 -7.41
CA THR A 348 8.24 -5.36 -8.25
C THR A 348 7.01 -5.04 -7.40
N PHE A 349 6.21 -4.05 -7.83
CA PHE A 349 4.99 -3.64 -7.15
C PHE A 349 3.79 -3.92 -8.07
N THR A 350 2.74 -4.53 -7.54
CA THR A 350 1.51 -4.83 -8.29
C THR A 350 0.29 -4.24 -7.57
N ASN A 351 -0.74 -3.87 -8.32
CA ASN A 351 -1.95 -3.22 -7.79
C ASN A 351 -1.66 -1.98 -6.92
N VAL A 352 -0.78 -1.12 -7.44
CA VAL A 352 -0.28 0.05 -6.71
C VAL A 352 -1.32 1.16 -6.68
N LYS A 353 -1.66 1.64 -5.48
CA LYS A 353 -2.38 2.90 -5.26
C LYS A 353 -1.40 3.95 -4.73
N VAL A 354 -1.17 4.99 -5.51
CA VAL A 354 -0.36 6.14 -5.07
C VAL A 354 -1.30 7.27 -4.65
N ILE A 355 -1.17 7.73 -3.41
CA ILE A 355 -1.86 8.92 -2.89
C ILE A 355 -0.77 9.99 -2.69
N GLY A 356 -0.72 10.97 -3.58
CA GLY A 356 0.33 11.99 -3.62
C GLY A 356 0.87 12.19 -5.03
N SER A 357 2.12 12.66 -5.13
CA SER A 357 2.78 12.95 -6.42
C SER A 357 3.86 11.93 -6.76
N ILE A 358 3.97 11.57 -8.03
CA ILE A 358 5.13 10.90 -8.62
C ILE A 358 5.96 11.97 -9.32
N ARG A 359 7.28 11.99 -9.12
CA ARG A 359 8.20 12.90 -9.81
C ARG A 359 9.23 12.09 -10.58
N ASN A 360 9.39 12.41 -11.86
CA ASN A 360 10.42 11.86 -12.72
C ASN A 360 11.34 13.03 -13.17
N PRO A 361 12.60 13.11 -12.71
CA PRO A 361 13.50 14.20 -13.12
C PRO A 361 13.87 14.07 -14.60
N PHE A 362 14.22 15.19 -15.24
CA PHE A 362 14.84 15.11 -16.57
C PHE A 362 16.25 14.51 -16.45
N ASN A 363 16.68 13.78 -17.47
CA ASN A 363 18.05 13.32 -17.66
C ASN A 363 18.55 13.69 -19.07
N LEU A 364 19.85 13.93 -19.23
CA LEU A 364 20.45 14.19 -20.54
C LEU A 364 20.60 12.87 -21.32
N ALA A 365 20.09 12.82 -22.54
CA ALA A 365 20.49 11.82 -23.52
C ALA A 365 21.77 12.27 -24.22
N ASN A 366 22.71 11.33 -24.40
CA ASN A 366 23.89 11.56 -25.23
C ASN A 366 23.55 11.26 -26.70
N ASP A 367 23.54 10.00 -27.09
CA ASP A 367 23.21 9.48 -28.42
C ASP A 367 22.11 8.40 -28.38
N SER A 368 21.69 8.00 -27.19
CA SER A 368 20.63 7.02 -26.94
C SER A 368 19.79 7.38 -25.72
N PHE A 369 18.50 7.02 -25.75
CA PHE A 369 17.59 7.00 -24.59
C PHE A 369 17.77 5.72 -23.76
N ASP A 370 19.01 5.30 -23.54
CA ASP A 370 19.37 4.16 -22.70
C ASP A 370 19.36 4.57 -21.22
N VAL A 371 18.24 5.16 -20.81
CA VAL A 371 17.99 5.53 -19.42
C VAL A 371 16.86 4.65 -18.91
N ASP A 372 17.24 3.51 -18.36
CA ASP A 372 16.37 2.53 -17.68
C ASP A 372 15.44 3.16 -16.62
N TYR A 373 15.65 4.43 -16.25
CA TYR A 373 15.04 5.08 -15.09
C TYR A 373 14.44 6.47 -15.35
N SER A 374 14.43 6.99 -16.60
CA SER A 374 13.94 8.35 -16.89
C SER A 374 12.98 8.39 -18.06
N ASP A 375 11.78 8.91 -17.83
CA ASP A 375 10.79 9.17 -18.87
C ASP A 375 10.79 10.64 -19.30
N ASN A 376 11.58 11.47 -18.63
CA ASN A 376 11.81 12.87 -18.99
C ASN A 376 13.25 13.00 -19.46
N VAL A 377 13.45 13.37 -20.72
CA VAL A 377 14.77 13.34 -21.36
C VAL A 377 15.07 14.65 -22.08
N ALA A 378 16.24 15.21 -21.82
CA ALA A 378 16.79 16.35 -22.53
C ALA A 378 17.71 15.88 -23.64
N MET A 379 17.51 16.38 -24.85
CA MET A 379 18.38 16.17 -26.01
C MET A 379 18.98 17.50 -26.41
N LEU A 380 20.30 17.54 -26.55
CA LEU A 380 20.99 18.69 -27.11
C LEU A 380 21.20 18.49 -28.61
N SER A 381 20.98 19.54 -29.40
CA SER A 381 21.33 19.54 -30.82
C SER A 381 22.43 20.54 -31.12
N SER A 382 23.34 20.16 -32.01
CA SER A 382 24.43 20.97 -32.53
C SER A 382 23.95 21.92 -33.64
N GLY A 383 24.64 23.05 -33.80
CA GLY A 383 24.41 23.97 -34.91
C GLY A 383 25.15 23.52 -36.18
N GLY A 384 24.79 24.07 -37.35
CA GLY A 384 25.53 23.85 -38.60
C GLY A 384 24.79 23.06 -39.69
N GLY A 385 23.48 22.84 -39.54
CA GLY A 385 22.62 22.31 -40.61
C GLY A 385 22.55 20.78 -40.70
N TRP A 386 23.32 20.05 -39.89
CA TRP A 386 23.22 18.60 -39.74
C TRP A 386 22.21 18.23 -38.65
N LEU A 387 21.57 17.06 -38.79
CA LEU A 387 20.65 16.52 -37.79
C LEU A 387 21.42 15.63 -36.81
N ASP A 388 21.33 15.88 -35.50
CA ASP A 388 21.86 14.96 -34.51
C ASP A 388 20.95 13.74 -34.40
N ALA A 389 21.53 12.55 -34.61
CA ALA A 389 20.80 11.29 -34.56
C ALA A 389 20.77 10.74 -33.14
N TYR A 390 19.57 10.45 -32.64
CA TYR A 390 19.36 9.78 -31.36
C TYR A 390 18.60 8.47 -31.56
N SER A 391 18.86 7.49 -30.70
CA SER A 391 18.20 6.17 -30.72
C SER A 391 17.35 5.96 -29.46
N MET A 392 16.14 5.41 -29.60
CA MET A 392 15.19 5.17 -28.50
C MET A 392 14.80 3.69 -28.39
N PRO A 393 14.25 3.21 -27.27
CA PRO A 393 13.79 1.82 -27.17
C PRO A 393 12.50 1.62 -27.97
N TRP A 394 12.35 0.42 -28.55
CA TRP A 394 11.24 0.05 -29.42
C TRP A 394 10.67 -1.34 -29.12
N ASP A 395 11.01 -1.97 -28.01
CA ASP A 395 10.52 -3.31 -27.68
C ASP A 395 9.16 -3.28 -26.96
N VAL A 396 8.58 -4.46 -26.71
CA VAL A 396 7.24 -4.59 -26.10
C VAL A 396 7.15 -4.01 -24.69
N SER A 397 8.26 -3.89 -23.95
CA SER A 397 8.26 -3.26 -22.62
C SER A 397 7.93 -1.77 -22.66
N GLN A 398 7.96 -1.15 -23.85
CA GLN A 398 7.58 0.25 -24.04
C GLN A 398 6.07 0.45 -24.18
N ASN A 399 5.27 -0.61 -24.28
CA ASN A 399 3.82 -0.48 -24.44
C ASN A 399 3.18 0.24 -23.24
N GLY A 400 2.45 1.33 -23.50
CA GLY A 400 1.83 2.16 -22.47
C GLY A 400 2.80 3.11 -21.74
N ARG A 401 4.12 3.03 -22.00
CA ARG A 401 5.11 3.95 -21.43
C ARG A 401 4.87 5.35 -21.96
N ARG A 402 4.86 6.36 -21.08
CA ARG A 402 4.86 7.77 -21.48
C ARG A 402 6.29 8.28 -21.48
N LEU A 403 6.65 9.04 -22.50
CA LEU A 403 7.98 9.63 -22.65
C LEU A 403 7.83 11.11 -23.01
N THR A 404 8.68 11.94 -22.40
CA THR A 404 8.77 13.37 -22.62
C THR A 404 10.19 13.70 -23.07
N ILE A 405 10.30 14.35 -24.21
CA ILE A 405 11.57 14.73 -24.81
C ILE A 405 11.63 16.24 -24.88
N VAL A 406 12.72 16.85 -24.40
CA VAL A 406 12.96 18.29 -24.51
C VAL A 406 14.22 18.57 -25.31
N ASN A 407 14.10 19.40 -26.36
CA ASN A 407 15.22 19.94 -27.11
C ASN A 407 15.34 21.44 -26.84
N TYR A 408 16.06 21.83 -25.77
CA TYR A 408 16.30 23.25 -25.49
C TYR A 408 17.59 23.52 -24.72
N LYS A 409 17.67 23.08 -23.46
CA LYS A 409 18.79 23.42 -22.58
C LYS A 409 19.02 22.31 -21.55
N TRP A 410 20.28 22.00 -21.29
CA TRP A 410 20.70 21.14 -20.19
C TRP A 410 21.95 21.72 -19.52
N GLY A 411 21.88 21.98 -18.21
CA GLY A 411 22.94 22.67 -17.49
C GLY A 411 23.26 24.04 -18.13
N GLY A 412 24.53 24.25 -18.49
CA GLY A 412 24.99 25.47 -19.18
C GLY A 412 24.79 25.47 -20.70
N THR A 413 24.42 24.34 -21.30
CA THR A 413 24.46 24.13 -22.76
C THR A 413 23.07 24.27 -23.38
N MET A 414 22.97 24.99 -24.49
CA MET A 414 21.73 25.16 -25.27
C MET A 414 21.79 24.36 -26.58
N ALA A 415 20.65 23.81 -26.98
CA ALA A 415 20.42 23.23 -28.30
C ALA A 415 20.44 24.34 -29.37
N GLN A 416 21.16 24.11 -30.48
CA GLN A 416 21.41 25.10 -31.55
C GLN A 416 20.90 24.67 -32.93
N GLY A 417 20.40 23.43 -33.08
CA GLY A 417 19.90 22.92 -34.36
C GLY A 417 18.69 22.00 -34.21
N GLN A 418 18.58 21.05 -35.13
CA GLN A 418 17.51 20.07 -35.16
C GLN A 418 18.07 18.70 -34.76
N ALA A 419 17.32 17.96 -33.96
CA ALA A 419 17.60 16.56 -33.65
C ALA A 419 16.58 15.66 -34.36
N GLU A 420 16.99 14.44 -34.67
CA GLU A 420 16.15 13.44 -35.33
C GLU A 420 16.27 12.09 -34.63
N ILE A 421 15.14 11.39 -34.53
CA ILE A 421 15.07 9.98 -34.13
C ILE A 421 14.47 9.21 -35.29
N SER A 422 15.17 8.17 -35.76
CA SER A 422 14.65 7.29 -36.82
C SER A 422 13.94 6.08 -36.21
N ALA A 423 12.76 5.78 -36.73
CA ALA A 423 12.02 4.57 -36.40
C ALA A 423 12.61 3.35 -37.14
N PRO A 424 12.75 2.19 -36.46
CA PRO A 424 13.10 0.93 -37.12
C PRO A 424 12.07 0.52 -38.17
N ASN A 425 12.47 -0.36 -39.09
CA ASN A 425 11.56 -0.89 -40.10
C ASN A 425 10.31 -1.53 -39.46
N GLY A 426 9.12 -1.22 -39.99
CA GLY A 426 7.84 -1.67 -39.47
C GLY A 426 7.35 -0.95 -38.21
N LYS A 427 8.07 0.06 -37.72
CA LYS A 427 7.67 0.89 -36.58
C LYS A 427 7.59 2.36 -36.96
N TYR A 428 6.77 3.11 -36.23
CA TYR A 428 6.43 4.46 -36.63
C TYR A 428 6.27 5.41 -35.46
N PHE A 429 6.42 6.70 -35.75
CA PHE A 429 5.80 7.75 -34.97
C PHE A 429 4.41 8.00 -35.56
N PHE A 430 3.37 7.93 -34.74
CA PHE A 430 2.00 8.24 -35.14
C PHE A 430 1.70 9.68 -34.77
N GLU A 431 1.54 10.53 -35.78
CA GLU A 431 1.37 11.96 -35.63
C GLU A 431 0.57 12.51 -36.82
N ASP A 432 -0.32 13.47 -36.58
CA ASP A 432 -1.14 14.12 -37.63
C ASP A 432 -1.96 13.14 -38.49
N GLY A 433 -2.34 12.00 -37.91
CA GLY A 433 -3.10 10.95 -38.62
C GLY A 433 -2.27 10.13 -39.62
N ILE A 434 -0.95 10.28 -39.63
CA ILE A 434 -0.03 9.54 -40.51
C ILE A 434 1.03 8.77 -39.72
N GLN A 435 1.68 7.83 -40.42
CA GLN A 435 2.85 7.12 -39.95
C GLN A 435 4.11 7.84 -40.43
N LYS A 436 4.93 8.33 -39.50
CA LYS A 436 6.22 8.97 -39.79
C LYS A 436 7.35 8.01 -39.42
N SER A 437 8.35 7.86 -40.29
CA SER A 437 9.56 7.07 -40.02
C SER A 437 10.61 7.82 -39.21
N LYS A 438 10.40 9.11 -38.97
CA LYS A 438 11.34 10.02 -38.30
C LYS A 438 10.58 10.99 -37.40
N LEU A 439 11.07 11.18 -36.18
CA LEU A 439 10.67 12.27 -35.31
C LEU A 439 11.74 13.35 -35.36
N LYS A 440 11.39 14.53 -35.86
CA LYS A 440 12.26 15.71 -35.82
C LYS A 440 11.86 16.61 -34.67
N VAL A 441 12.86 17.10 -33.94
CA VAL A 441 12.69 18.03 -32.84
C VAL A 441 13.60 19.26 -32.97
N SER A 442 13.08 20.44 -32.69
CA SER A 442 13.90 21.66 -32.62
C SER A 442 13.29 22.71 -31.72
N ARG A 443 13.97 23.07 -30.63
CA ARG A 443 13.49 24.09 -29.69
C ARG A 443 12.07 23.83 -29.23
N GLU A 444 11.81 22.60 -28.77
CA GLU A 444 10.49 22.16 -28.37
C GLU A 444 10.54 21.06 -27.31
N ILE A 445 9.40 20.80 -26.69
CA ILE A 445 9.11 19.62 -25.87
C ILE A 445 8.05 18.76 -26.58
N VAL A 446 8.27 17.45 -26.62
CA VAL A 446 7.39 16.46 -27.24
C VAL A 446 6.98 15.42 -26.21
N GLU A 447 5.69 15.21 -26.06
CA GLU A 447 5.12 14.14 -25.23
C GLU A 447 4.60 13.02 -26.12
N MET A 448 4.89 11.78 -25.74
CA MET A 448 4.48 10.60 -26.50
C MET A 448 4.13 9.42 -25.59
N ILE A 449 3.39 8.45 -26.15
CA ILE A 449 3.06 7.20 -25.49
C ILE A 449 3.36 6.01 -26.40
N GLY A 450 3.93 4.96 -25.82
CA GLY A 450 4.23 3.73 -26.54
C GLY A 450 2.95 2.94 -26.83
N TYR A 451 2.83 2.47 -28.07
CA TYR A 451 1.65 1.75 -28.57
C TYR A 451 2.04 0.37 -29.08
N GLY A 452 1.38 -0.65 -28.56
CA GLY A 452 1.60 -2.04 -28.93
C GLY A 452 0.58 -2.98 -28.30
N THR A 453 0.85 -4.27 -28.46
CA THR A 453 0.16 -5.37 -27.77
C THR A 453 1.08 -5.96 -26.69
N THR A 454 0.70 -7.08 -26.11
CA THR A 454 1.56 -7.84 -25.19
C THR A 454 2.74 -8.51 -25.88
N THR A 455 2.74 -8.61 -27.22
CA THR A 455 3.76 -9.33 -28.00
C THR A 455 4.39 -8.53 -29.12
N GLU A 456 3.85 -7.35 -29.45
CA GLU A 456 4.34 -6.52 -30.55
C GLU A 456 4.30 -5.05 -30.19
N PHE A 457 5.34 -4.30 -30.55
CA PHE A 457 5.39 -2.86 -30.38
C PHE A 457 5.31 -2.16 -31.74
N TYR A 458 4.27 -1.36 -31.94
CA TYR A 458 4.00 -0.68 -33.21
C TYR A 458 4.74 0.66 -33.33
N GLY A 459 4.97 1.33 -32.21
CA GLY A 459 5.69 2.60 -32.20
C GLY A 459 5.15 3.60 -31.18
N TRP A 460 5.40 4.89 -31.42
CA TRP A 460 5.13 5.96 -30.48
C TRP A 460 4.07 6.91 -31.01
N ILE A 461 3.01 7.15 -30.24
CA ILE A 461 1.99 8.15 -30.58
C ILE A 461 2.43 9.48 -30.00
N VAL A 462 2.56 10.51 -30.84
CA VAL A 462 2.82 11.88 -30.39
C VAL A 462 1.52 12.45 -29.83
N LEU A 463 1.55 12.87 -28.57
CA LEU A 463 0.40 13.41 -27.85
C LEU A 463 0.38 14.93 -27.85
N ASN A 464 1.55 15.55 -27.73
CA ASN A 464 1.67 17.00 -27.62
C ASN A 464 3.05 17.50 -28.06
N ARG A 465 3.09 18.75 -28.53
CA ARG A 465 4.30 19.50 -28.84
C ARG A 465 4.17 20.95 -28.37
N ILE A 466 5.23 21.49 -27.78
CA ILE A 466 5.26 22.90 -27.35
C ILE A 466 6.63 23.50 -27.69
N ASP A 467 6.62 24.64 -28.37
CA ASP A 467 7.81 25.42 -28.68
C ASP A 467 8.46 26.00 -27.41
N LEU A 468 9.80 26.02 -27.37
CA LEU A 468 10.62 26.46 -26.25
C LEU A 468 11.70 27.43 -26.70
N MET A 469 11.53 28.71 -26.35
CA MET A 469 12.56 29.74 -26.54
C MET A 469 13.11 29.79 -27.97
N THR A 470 12.19 29.72 -28.93
CA THR A 470 12.44 29.80 -30.37
C THR A 470 12.82 31.22 -30.79
N SER A 471 13.61 31.34 -31.86
CA SER A 471 14.00 32.64 -32.43
C SER A 471 12.79 33.36 -33.06
N GLN A 472 11.91 32.61 -33.72
CA GLN A 472 10.62 33.09 -34.20
C GLN A 472 9.56 32.98 -33.09
N LYS A 473 8.47 33.74 -33.19
CA LYS A 473 7.33 33.64 -32.28
C LYS A 473 6.21 32.87 -32.96
N TYR A 474 5.74 31.82 -32.30
CA TYR A 474 4.68 30.97 -32.79
C TYR A 474 3.42 31.18 -31.96
N GLY A 475 2.25 31.16 -32.61
CA GLY A 475 0.94 31.23 -31.97
C GLY A 475 0.44 29.84 -31.55
N HIS A 476 -0.82 29.76 -31.11
CA HIS A 476 -1.45 28.47 -30.83
C HIS A 476 -1.60 27.61 -32.10
N CYS A 477 -1.64 26.28 -31.92
CA CYS A 477 -1.71 25.31 -33.00
C CYS A 477 -2.96 25.52 -33.87
N LEU A 478 -2.74 25.74 -35.17
CA LEU A 478 -3.76 25.61 -36.21
C LEU A 478 -3.54 24.27 -36.92
N LYS A 479 -4.56 23.39 -36.92
CA LYS A 479 -4.53 22.10 -37.63
C LYS A 479 -4.63 22.32 -39.15
N ALA A 480 -3.54 22.74 -39.77
CA ALA A 480 -3.44 22.94 -41.20
C ALA A 480 -2.53 21.89 -41.85
N LEU A 481 -2.90 21.47 -43.05
CA LEU A 481 -2.09 20.57 -43.87
C LEU A 481 -1.01 21.33 -44.64
N ALA A 482 -1.31 22.56 -45.05
CA ALA A 482 -0.35 23.42 -45.74
C ALA A 482 -0.61 24.89 -45.51
N PHE A 483 0.46 25.68 -45.52
CA PHE A 483 0.44 27.13 -45.65
C PHE A 483 1.34 27.52 -46.80
N GLY A 484 0.96 28.53 -47.57
CA GLY A 484 1.84 29.02 -48.61
C GLY A 484 1.39 30.29 -49.27
N THR A 485 2.22 30.72 -50.20
CA THR A 485 2.00 31.88 -51.06
C THR A 485 2.11 31.43 -52.49
N VAL A 486 1.14 31.83 -53.31
CA VAL A 486 1.29 31.87 -54.77
C VAL A 486 1.69 33.28 -55.17
N SER A 487 2.84 33.38 -55.84
CA SER A 487 3.30 34.60 -56.50
C SER A 487 2.86 34.55 -57.95
N GLY A 488 1.73 35.20 -58.25
CA GLY A 488 1.14 35.20 -59.59
C GLY A 488 1.74 36.30 -60.46
N GLY A 489 2.26 35.92 -61.62
CA GLY A 489 2.72 36.85 -62.65
C GLY A 489 1.91 36.75 -63.93
N ASN A 490 2.24 37.57 -64.93
CA ASN A 490 1.53 37.64 -66.22
C ASN A 490 1.79 36.47 -67.17
N SER A 491 2.57 35.47 -66.75
CA SER A 491 2.85 34.26 -67.53
C SER A 491 3.09 33.05 -66.62
N SER A 492 3.14 31.86 -67.20
CA SER A 492 3.45 30.65 -66.44
C SER A 492 4.92 30.62 -65.95
N SER A 493 5.84 31.33 -66.61
CA SER A 493 7.27 31.33 -66.25
C SER A 493 7.61 32.24 -65.07
N ASN A 494 6.74 33.17 -64.71
CA ASN A 494 6.87 34.03 -63.53
C ASN A 494 5.78 33.75 -62.47
N THR A 495 5.12 32.60 -62.55
CA THR A 495 4.21 32.10 -61.52
C THR A 495 4.94 31.09 -60.64
N SER A 496 4.93 31.27 -59.33
CA SER A 496 5.60 30.37 -58.39
C SER A 496 4.81 30.16 -57.10
N ILE A 497 5.17 29.12 -56.36
CA ILE A 497 4.59 28.78 -55.07
C ILE A 497 5.69 28.54 -54.05
N THR A 498 5.47 29.02 -52.83
CA THR A 498 6.27 28.66 -51.65
C THR A 498 5.32 28.13 -50.60
N SER A 499 5.58 26.95 -50.05
CA SER A 499 4.68 26.28 -49.12
C SER A 499 5.41 25.45 -48.08
N ASN A 500 4.83 25.36 -46.88
CA ASN A 500 5.18 24.38 -45.85
C ASN A 500 4.01 23.42 -45.68
N THR A 501 4.30 22.14 -45.51
CA THR A 501 3.31 21.06 -45.39
C THR A 501 3.55 20.20 -44.16
N PHE A 502 2.49 19.64 -43.59
CA PHE A 502 2.54 18.84 -42.37
C PHE A 502 3.35 17.53 -42.53
N ASP A 503 3.42 16.99 -43.74
CA ASP A 503 4.05 15.72 -44.09
C ASP A 503 5.34 15.89 -44.91
N GLY A 504 5.72 17.12 -45.25
CA GLY A 504 6.87 17.42 -46.10
C GLY A 504 6.63 17.22 -47.61
N SER A 505 5.40 16.91 -48.04
CA SER A 505 5.04 16.84 -49.46
C SER A 505 5.19 18.20 -50.15
N LYS A 506 5.49 18.19 -51.46
CA LYS A 506 5.64 19.41 -52.27
C LYS A 506 4.32 19.80 -52.94
N LEU A 507 3.98 21.09 -52.92
CA LEU A 507 2.89 21.67 -53.70
C LEU A 507 3.44 22.32 -54.97
N THR A 508 2.62 22.38 -56.01
CA THR A 508 2.95 23.08 -57.26
C THR A 508 1.80 24.01 -57.67
N VAL A 509 2.09 24.97 -58.57
CA VAL A 509 1.08 25.89 -59.09
C VAL A 509 1.19 26.00 -60.61
N ALA A 510 0.06 26.19 -61.28
CA ALA A 510 0.00 26.47 -62.71
C ALA A 510 -1.01 27.58 -63.00
N ARG A 511 -0.59 28.61 -63.73
CA ARG A 511 -1.48 29.63 -64.30
C ARG A 511 -2.26 29.00 -65.46
N GLN A 512 -3.58 28.95 -65.34
CA GLN A 512 -4.48 28.39 -66.37
C GLN A 512 -4.83 29.44 -67.43
N SER A 513 -5.08 30.67 -66.98
CA SER A 513 -5.33 31.85 -67.81
C SER A 513 -5.06 33.10 -66.96
N GLU A 514 -5.30 34.28 -67.52
CA GLU A 514 -5.26 35.53 -66.73
C GLU A 514 -6.14 35.45 -65.49
N GLY A 515 -5.51 35.73 -64.35
CA GLY A 515 -6.10 35.72 -63.02
C GLY A 515 -6.73 34.39 -62.59
N LEU A 516 -6.33 33.25 -63.18
CA LEU A 516 -6.78 31.92 -62.75
C LEU A 516 -5.59 31.00 -62.50
N TYR A 517 -5.41 30.60 -61.24
CA TYR A 517 -4.31 29.77 -60.79
C TYR A 517 -4.82 28.46 -60.20
N ARG A 518 -4.19 27.35 -60.61
CA ARG A 518 -4.41 26.02 -60.03
C ARG A 518 -3.26 25.67 -59.10
N VAL A 519 -3.55 25.36 -57.85
CA VAL A 519 -2.58 24.83 -56.89
C VAL A 519 -2.82 23.33 -56.73
N PHE A 520 -1.77 22.53 -56.91
CA PHE A 520 -1.81 21.08 -56.75
C PHE A 520 -1.25 20.66 -55.40
N PHE A 521 -1.93 19.71 -54.77
CA PHE A 521 -1.55 19.06 -53.53
C PHE A 521 -1.74 17.54 -53.66
N PRO A 522 -1.09 16.70 -52.82
CA PRO A 522 -1.28 15.25 -52.88
C PRO A 522 -2.76 14.84 -52.74
N SER A 523 -3.28 14.10 -53.70
CA SER A 523 -4.69 13.63 -53.67
C SER A 523 -4.99 12.74 -52.46
N THR A 524 -3.98 12.07 -51.89
CA THR A 524 -4.09 11.23 -50.70
C THR A 524 -4.39 12.00 -49.41
N TRP A 525 -4.25 13.33 -49.39
CA TRP A 525 -4.60 14.15 -48.23
C TRP A 525 -6.10 14.15 -47.91
N PHE A 526 -6.94 13.83 -48.89
CA PHE A 526 -8.39 13.83 -48.72
C PHE A 526 -9.03 12.63 -49.42
N THR A 527 -9.78 11.82 -48.67
CA THR A 527 -10.64 10.79 -49.26
C THR A 527 -11.78 11.41 -50.08
N TYR A 528 -12.32 12.54 -49.62
CA TYR A 528 -13.39 13.28 -50.29
C TYR A 528 -13.00 14.75 -50.43
N THR A 529 -13.13 15.30 -51.64
CA THR A 529 -12.79 16.71 -51.92
C THR A 529 -13.62 17.70 -51.11
N SER A 530 -14.84 17.31 -50.69
CA SER A 530 -15.71 18.09 -49.81
C SER A 530 -15.11 18.38 -48.43
N SER A 531 -14.14 17.56 -47.99
CA SER A 531 -13.43 17.75 -46.73
C SER A 531 -12.26 18.73 -46.85
N CYS A 532 -11.81 19.03 -48.08
CA CYS A 532 -10.80 20.04 -48.31
C CYS A 532 -11.38 21.44 -48.11
N ARG A 533 -10.73 22.21 -47.25
CA ARG A 533 -11.04 23.62 -47.02
C ARG A 533 -9.78 24.44 -47.25
N VAL A 534 -9.98 25.60 -47.86
CA VAL A 534 -8.89 26.55 -48.09
C VAL A 534 -9.33 27.94 -47.66
N ILE A 535 -8.50 28.60 -46.87
CA ILE A 535 -8.62 30.04 -46.58
C ILE A 535 -7.68 30.77 -47.53
N LEU A 536 -8.18 31.83 -48.16
CA LEU A 536 -7.44 32.62 -49.14
C LEU A 536 -7.40 34.09 -48.71
N THR A 537 -6.24 34.72 -48.92
CA THR A 537 -6.06 36.16 -48.73
C THR A 537 -5.28 36.72 -49.90
N GLY A 538 -5.81 37.73 -50.59
CA GLY A 538 -5.06 38.41 -51.64
C GLY A 538 -3.83 39.11 -51.07
N ARG A 539 -2.71 39.06 -51.80
CA ARG A 539 -1.43 39.63 -51.38
C ARG A 539 -1.04 40.77 -52.30
N GLY A 540 -1.02 41.99 -51.75
CA GLY A 540 -0.61 43.19 -52.47
C GLY A 540 -1.64 43.65 -53.50
N VAL A 541 -1.17 44.02 -54.69
CA VAL A 541 -1.96 44.57 -55.80
C VAL A 541 -1.91 43.65 -57.03
N CYS A 542 -2.91 43.76 -57.90
CA CYS A 542 -2.89 43.04 -59.18
C CYS A 542 -1.69 43.48 -60.02
N TYR A 543 -1.16 42.56 -60.84
CA TYR A 543 0.00 42.79 -61.68
C TYR A 543 -0.25 43.96 -62.63
N GLY A 544 0.62 44.98 -62.58
CA GLY A 544 0.48 46.19 -63.40
C GLY A 544 -0.63 47.15 -62.95
N ALA A 545 -1.26 46.89 -61.81
CA ALA A 545 -2.33 47.71 -61.23
C ALA A 545 -1.94 48.30 -59.85
N SER A 546 -2.75 49.22 -59.35
CA SER A 546 -2.61 49.81 -58.01
C SER A 546 -3.67 49.32 -57.02
N SER A 547 -4.67 48.58 -57.51
CA SER A 547 -5.80 48.11 -56.71
C SER A 547 -5.46 46.79 -56.01
N PRO A 548 -5.97 46.56 -54.77
CA PRO A 548 -5.65 45.37 -53.99
C PRO A 548 -6.21 44.09 -54.64
N VAL A 549 -5.44 43.00 -54.53
CA VAL A 549 -5.87 41.69 -55.04
C VAL A 549 -7.01 41.13 -54.20
N LYS A 550 -8.06 40.65 -54.85
CA LYS A 550 -9.10 39.81 -54.24
C LYS A 550 -8.86 38.38 -54.68
N ALA A 551 -8.62 37.46 -53.75
CA ALA A 551 -8.46 36.04 -54.04
C ALA A 551 -9.73 35.29 -53.67
N THR A 552 -10.29 34.56 -54.63
CA THR A 552 -11.56 33.85 -54.46
C THR A 552 -11.40 32.39 -54.87
N MET A 553 -11.87 31.48 -54.01
CA MET A 553 -11.94 30.07 -54.33
C MET A 553 -12.88 29.87 -55.53
N HIS A 554 -12.37 29.32 -56.62
CA HIS A 554 -13.14 29.09 -57.84
C HIS A 554 -13.71 27.67 -57.90
N SER A 555 -12.84 26.68 -57.69
CA SER A 555 -13.23 25.27 -57.71
C SER A 555 -12.28 24.41 -56.88
N LEU A 556 -12.79 23.28 -56.41
CA LEU A 556 -12.03 22.24 -55.71
C LEU A 556 -12.11 20.95 -56.54
N GLY A 557 -10.96 20.31 -56.74
CA GLY A 557 -10.86 19.02 -57.41
C GLY A 557 -10.03 18.02 -56.62
N ASN A 558 -9.90 16.81 -57.17
CA ASN A 558 -9.08 15.78 -56.54
C ASN A 558 -7.58 16.14 -56.69
N GLY A 559 -6.93 16.50 -55.59
CA GLY A 559 -5.52 16.90 -55.58
C GLY A 559 -5.25 18.33 -56.07
N TYR A 560 -6.27 19.20 -56.20
CA TYR A 560 -6.05 20.60 -56.55
C TYR A 560 -7.18 21.53 -56.10
N PHE A 561 -6.88 22.83 -56.07
CA PHE A 561 -7.87 23.89 -55.99
C PHE A 561 -7.53 25.02 -56.98
N ASP A 562 -8.56 25.69 -57.48
CA ASP A 562 -8.44 26.83 -58.39
C ASP A 562 -8.80 28.12 -57.67
N VAL A 563 -8.01 29.17 -57.90
CA VAL A 563 -8.23 30.51 -57.35
C VAL A 563 -8.36 31.50 -58.50
N VAL A 564 -9.45 32.25 -58.48
CA VAL A 564 -9.59 33.45 -59.30
C VAL A 564 -9.09 34.64 -58.50
N VAL A 565 -8.28 35.47 -59.15
CA VAL A 565 -7.86 36.77 -58.64
C VAL A 565 -8.32 37.89 -59.57
N SER A 566 -8.64 39.02 -58.96
CA SER A 566 -9.17 40.22 -59.63
C SER A 566 -8.99 41.43 -58.72
N ASP A 567 -8.92 42.62 -59.29
CA ASP A 567 -9.14 43.86 -58.56
C ASP A 567 -10.50 44.50 -58.90
N ASP A 568 -11.03 44.25 -60.09
CA ASP A 568 -12.30 44.74 -60.62
C ASP A 568 -13.25 43.63 -61.13
N ALA A 569 -14.08 43.93 -62.14
CA ALA A 569 -15.03 42.98 -62.74
C ALA A 569 -14.37 41.96 -63.68
N THR A 570 -13.11 42.19 -64.05
CA THR A 570 -12.29 41.32 -64.89
C THR A 570 -11.31 40.52 -64.03
N ARG A 571 -10.71 39.49 -64.62
CA ARG A 571 -9.64 38.73 -63.95
C ARG A 571 -8.31 39.40 -64.25
N ASN A 572 -7.46 39.51 -63.25
CA ASN A 572 -6.14 40.13 -63.39
C ASN A 572 -5.14 39.26 -62.63
N ASP A 573 -3.94 39.11 -63.18
CA ASP A 573 -2.89 38.34 -62.49
C ASP A 573 -2.53 38.98 -61.14
N GLY A 574 -2.17 38.17 -60.16
CA GLY A 574 -1.98 38.64 -58.79
C GLY A 574 -1.56 37.53 -57.84
N SER A 575 -1.06 37.92 -56.68
CA SER A 575 -0.55 36.99 -55.67
C SER A 575 -1.56 36.76 -54.54
N PHE A 576 -1.48 35.61 -53.90
CA PHE A 576 -2.34 35.28 -52.76
C PHE A 576 -1.67 34.32 -51.78
N ASP A 577 -2.12 34.39 -50.55
CA ASP A 577 -1.79 33.45 -49.47
C ASP A 577 -2.91 32.45 -49.29
N PHE A 578 -2.52 31.24 -48.90
CA PHE A 578 -3.46 30.15 -48.67
C PHE A 578 -3.13 29.34 -47.42
N ILE A 579 -4.18 28.80 -46.80
CA ILE A 579 -4.11 27.76 -45.77
C ILE A 579 -4.99 26.61 -46.22
N ILE A 580 -4.46 25.40 -46.30
CA ILE A 580 -5.23 24.18 -46.56
C ILE A 580 -5.45 23.45 -45.23
N TYR A 581 -6.70 23.06 -44.93
CA TYR A 581 -7.03 22.28 -43.75
C TYR A 581 -8.13 21.25 -44.06
N ASN A 582 -8.22 20.24 -43.19
CA ASN A 582 -9.22 19.18 -43.33
C ASN A 582 -10.42 19.44 -42.42
N GLY A 583 -11.59 19.62 -43.03
CA GLY A 583 -12.85 19.82 -42.32
C GLY A 583 -13.45 18.55 -41.71
N SER A 584 -12.96 17.35 -42.07
CA SER A 584 -13.56 16.09 -41.60
C SER A 584 -13.38 15.84 -40.09
N ASP A 585 -12.42 16.50 -39.45
CA ASP A 585 -12.22 16.40 -37.99
C ASP A 585 -13.47 16.89 -37.22
N PHE A 586 -14.26 17.79 -37.82
CA PHE A 586 -15.53 18.26 -37.26
C PHE A 586 -16.72 17.31 -37.52
N ASP A 587 -16.57 16.34 -38.42
CA ASP A 587 -17.63 15.37 -38.73
C ASP A 587 -17.66 14.19 -37.74
N ILE A 588 -16.67 14.04 -36.85
CA ILE A 588 -16.67 12.98 -35.80
C ILE A 588 -17.84 13.16 -34.81
N LEU A 589 -18.40 14.37 -34.73
CA LEU A 589 -19.54 14.71 -33.87
C LEU A 589 -20.89 14.70 -34.62
N LYS A 590 -20.90 14.46 -35.93
CA LYS A 590 -22.12 14.23 -36.71
C LYS A 590 -22.44 12.74 -36.77
#